data_AF-A0A432J471-F1
#
_entry.id   AF-A0A432J471-F1
#
_cell.length_a   1.000
_cell.length_b   1.000
_cell.length_c   1.000
_cell.angle_alpha   90.00
_cell.angle_beta   90.00
_cell.angle_gamma   90.00
#
_symmetry.space_group_name_H-M   'P 1'
#
loop_
_entity.id
_entity.type
_entity.pdbx_description
1 polymer ?
#
loop_
_entity_poly.entity_id
_entity_poly.type
_entity_poly.pdbx_seq_one_letter_code
_entity_poly.pdbx_strand_id
1 'polypeptide(L)'
;MRVAALAGGVGGAKLAHGLAQILPPEQLTIIVNTGDDFEHLGLTICPDVDTVLYNLAGVNNSKFGWGRADETFHVLTETKRLGHDAWFLLGDKDIALHLLRRQMLDAGMSLTGVILELARRLGVAHRVLPMSDQPVRTMILTPEGELLFQEYFVHRRTEPVMLGMRLAGIDDARASDAVLSALDAADAVIFCPS
;
A
#
# COMPACT_ATOMS: atom_id res chain seq x y z
N MET A 1 -13.69 19.01 -12.97
CA MET A 1 -13.35 17.73 -13.62
C MET A 1 -12.99 16.76 -12.52
N ARG A 2 -13.58 15.57 -12.47
CA ARG A 2 -13.26 14.53 -11.49
C ARG A 2 -12.32 13.50 -12.11
N VAL A 3 -11.25 13.18 -11.39
CA VAL A 3 -10.23 12.24 -11.82
C VAL A 3 -10.18 11.06 -10.86
N ALA A 4 -10.22 9.85 -11.41
CA ALA A 4 -9.85 8.63 -10.71
C ALA A 4 -8.44 8.22 -11.16
N ALA A 5 -7.48 8.21 -10.23
CA ALA A 5 -6.11 7.80 -10.49
C ALA A 5 -5.88 6.38 -9.98
N LEU A 6 -5.52 5.46 -10.85
CA LEU A 6 -5.12 4.10 -10.50
C LEU A 6 -3.60 4.10 -10.27
N ALA A 7 -3.19 3.79 -9.04
CA ALA A 7 -1.79 3.89 -8.62
C ALA A 7 -1.28 2.61 -7.94
N GLY A 8 -0.01 2.31 -8.18
CA GLY A 8 0.77 1.31 -7.46
C GLY A 8 2.25 1.70 -7.48
N GLY A 9 3.02 1.17 -6.53
CA GLY A 9 4.44 1.48 -6.36
C GLY A 9 4.79 2.95 -6.18
N VAL A 10 6.09 3.23 -6.25
CA VAL A 10 6.66 4.59 -6.08
C VAL A 10 6.31 5.49 -7.25
N GLY A 11 6.29 4.98 -8.49
CA GLY A 11 5.94 5.74 -9.69
C GLY A 11 4.50 6.24 -9.65
N GLY A 12 3.58 5.34 -9.25
CA GLY A 12 2.18 5.67 -9.03
C GLY A 12 1.97 6.75 -7.98
N ALA A 13 2.64 6.61 -6.83
CA ALA A 13 2.55 7.58 -5.76
C ALA A 13 3.09 8.98 -6.14
N LYS A 14 4.15 9.05 -6.95
CA LYS A 14 4.69 10.33 -7.45
C LYS A 14 3.70 11.07 -8.35
N LEU A 15 3.07 10.37 -9.30
CA LEU A 15 2.06 11.03 -10.14
C LEU A 15 0.81 11.39 -9.33
N ALA A 16 0.35 10.51 -8.43
CA ALA A 16 -0.77 10.81 -7.56
C ALA A 16 -0.53 12.04 -6.68
N HIS A 17 0.69 12.19 -6.14
CA HIS A 17 1.10 13.39 -5.42
C HIS A 17 1.08 14.63 -6.34
N GLY A 18 1.63 14.54 -7.55
CA GLY A 18 1.59 15.64 -8.52
C GLY A 18 0.16 16.09 -8.87
N LEU A 19 -0.75 15.13 -9.08
CA LEU A 19 -2.18 15.40 -9.29
C LEU A 19 -2.81 16.09 -8.07
N ALA A 20 -2.48 15.63 -6.86
CA ALA A 20 -2.99 16.21 -5.62
C ALA A 20 -2.55 17.66 -5.38
N GLN A 21 -1.44 18.10 -5.97
CA GLN A 21 -0.99 19.50 -5.92
C GLN A 21 -1.81 20.45 -6.80
N ILE A 22 -2.47 19.92 -7.85
CA ILE A 22 -3.17 20.73 -8.85
C ILE A 22 -4.69 20.51 -8.85
N LEU A 23 -5.17 19.43 -8.24
CA LEU A 23 -6.59 19.11 -8.11
C LEU A 23 -7.03 19.22 -6.65
N PRO A 24 -8.16 19.90 -6.38
CA PRO A 24 -8.69 19.95 -5.03
C PRO A 24 -9.17 18.55 -4.57
N PRO A 25 -9.25 18.29 -3.25
CA PRO A 25 -9.58 16.97 -2.70
C PRO A 25 -10.86 16.34 -3.27
N GLU A 26 -11.89 17.14 -3.53
CA GLU A 26 -13.17 16.71 -4.08
C GLU A 26 -13.14 16.32 -5.57
N GLN A 27 -12.02 16.59 -6.26
CA GLN A 27 -11.84 16.32 -7.69
C GLN A 27 -10.86 15.17 -7.99
N LEU A 28 -10.20 14.61 -6.98
CA LEU A 28 -9.24 13.51 -7.17
C LEU A 28 -9.51 12.39 -6.17
N THR A 29 -9.78 11.20 -6.70
CA THR A 29 -9.76 9.95 -5.93
C THR A 29 -8.61 9.08 -6.42
N ILE A 30 -7.80 8.56 -5.49
CA ILE A 30 -6.65 7.71 -5.77
C ILE A 30 -7.01 6.29 -5.35
N ILE A 31 -7.09 5.37 -6.29
CA ILE A 31 -7.40 3.96 -6.07
C ILE A 31 -6.09 3.19 -6.18
N VAL A 32 -5.71 2.52 -5.11
CA VAL A 32 -4.36 1.99 -4.91
C VAL A 32 -4.36 0.47 -4.95
N ASN A 33 -3.36 -0.10 -5.62
CA ASN A 33 -3.07 -1.53 -5.62
C ASN A 33 -2.98 -2.09 -4.19
N THR A 34 -3.57 -3.26 -3.97
CA THR A 34 -3.43 -4.05 -2.72
C THR A 34 -2.85 -5.44 -2.96
N GLY A 35 -2.39 -5.74 -4.18
CA GLY A 35 -1.75 -7.01 -4.51
C GLY A 35 -0.42 -7.23 -3.78
N ASP A 36 0.21 -6.15 -3.34
CA ASP A 36 1.48 -6.17 -2.61
C ASP A 36 1.29 -6.21 -1.09
N ASP A 37 0.04 -6.15 -0.63
CA ASP A 37 -0.29 -6.25 0.79
C ASP A 37 0.13 -7.63 1.31
N PHE A 38 0.59 -7.71 2.54
CA PHE A 38 0.98 -8.97 3.16
C PHE A 38 1.05 -8.85 4.67
N GLU A 39 1.18 -10.00 5.33
CA GLU A 39 1.29 -10.11 6.77
C GLU A 39 2.75 -10.28 7.19
N HIS A 40 3.23 -9.43 8.08
CA HIS A 40 4.58 -9.50 8.64
C HIS A 40 4.54 -9.15 10.12
N LEU A 41 5.18 -9.97 10.95
CA LEU A 41 5.12 -9.83 12.43
C LEU A 41 3.69 -9.75 12.98
N GLY A 42 2.73 -10.41 12.33
CA GLY A 42 1.30 -10.38 12.69
C GLY A 42 0.56 -9.09 12.31
N LEU A 43 1.24 -8.16 11.63
CA LEU A 43 0.69 -6.90 11.16
C LEU A 43 0.35 -6.97 9.67
N THR A 44 -0.75 -6.34 9.27
CA THR A 44 -1.09 -6.14 7.86
C THR A 44 -0.31 -4.95 7.33
N ILE A 45 0.48 -5.15 6.29
CA ILE A 45 1.24 -4.11 5.60
C ILE A 45 0.60 -3.88 4.24
N CYS A 46 0.43 -2.61 3.86
CA CYS A 46 -0.12 -2.21 2.58
C CYS A 46 0.86 -1.27 1.85
N PRO A 47 1.95 -1.79 1.25
CA PRO A 47 3.11 -0.98 0.84
C PRO A 47 2.77 0.18 -0.11
N ASP A 48 1.93 -0.08 -1.10
CA ASP A 48 1.54 0.90 -2.10
C ASP A 48 0.64 1.99 -1.51
N VAL A 49 -0.34 1.58 -0.71
CA VAL A 49 -1.23 2.48 0.04
C VAL A 49 -0.41 3.38 0.95
N ASP A 50 0.47 2.79 1.76
CA ASP A 50 1.30 3.52 2.72
C ASP A 50 2.22 4.50 2.01
N THR A 51 2.81 4.10 0.88
CA THR A 51 3.63 4.98 0.05
C THR A 51 2.81 6.17 -0.49
N VAL A 52 1.58 5.95 -0.96
CA VAL A 52 0.68 7.04 -1.39
C VAL A 52 0.35 7.96 -0.22
N LEU A 53 -0.07 7.41 0.93
CA LEU A 53 -0.41 8.19 2.12
C LEU A 53 0.77 9.04 2.60
N TYR A 54 1.98 8.49 2.65
CA TYR A 54 3.17 9.22 3.09
C TYR A 54 3.57 10.33 2.13
N ASN A 55 3.46 10.12 0.83
CA ASN A 55 3.72 11.16 -0.17
C ASN A 55 2.70 12.30 -0.04
N LEU A 56 1.41 12.00 0.12
CA LEU A 56 0.38 13.03 0.26
C LEU A 56 0.47 13.78 1.59
N ALA A 57 0.85 13.10 2.66
CA ALA A 57 1.04 13.71 3.98
C ALA A 57 2.35 14.50 4.11
N GLY A 58 3.25 14.43 3.12
CA GLY A 58 4.57 15.08 3.17
C GLY A 58 5.52 14.48 4.20
N VAL A 59 5.33 13.21 4.58
CA VAL A 59 6.15 12.49 5.56
C VAL A 59 6.96 11.34 4.95
N ASN A 60 6.96 11.23 3.62
CA ASN A 60 7.71 10.22 2.89
C ASN A 60 9.22 10.39 3.04
N ASN A 61 9.95 9.28 2.97
CA ASN A 61 11.40 9.33 2.86
C ASN A 61 11.83 9.66 1.41
N SER A 62 12.22 10.90 1.15
CA SER A 62 12.60 11.36 -0.19
C SER A 62 13.85 10.68 -0.75
N LYS A 63 14.73 10.13 0.10
CA LYS A 63 15.97 9.45 -0.32
C LYS A 63 15.69 8.07 -0.91
N PHE A 64 14.81 7.30 -0.29
CA PHE A 64 14.49 5.94 -0.71
C PHE A 64 13.24 5.87 -1.60
N GLY A 65 12.36 6.86 -1.53
CA GLY A 65 11.11 6.92 -2.27
C GLY A 65 9.96 6.12 -1.65
N TRP A 66 10.24 5.36 -0.60
CA TRP A 66 9.30 4.56 0.19
C TRP A 66 9.62 4.69 1.68
N GLY A 67 8.66 4.33 2.55
CA GLY A 67 8.77 4.51 3.99
C GLY A 67 8.70 5.99 4.43
N ARG A 68 8.92 6.23 5.73
CA ARG A 68 8.76 7.55 6.36
C ARG A 68 10.09 8.26 6.62
N ALA A 69 10.05 9.58 6.61
CA ALA A 69 11.17 10.42 7.05
C ALA A 69 11.37 10.31 8.58
N ASP A 70 12.62 10.51 9.00
CA ASP A 70 13.08 10.51 10.39
C ASP A 70 12.66 9.25 11.17
N GLU A 71 12.76 8.09 10.52
CA GLU A 71 12.50 6.78 11.15
C GLU A 71 13.63 6.33 12.05
N THR A 72 13.25 5.60 13.10
CA THR A 72 14.15 4.77 13.90
C THR A 72 13.79 3.30 13.67
N PHE A 73 14.71 2.39 13.99
CA PHE A 73 14.55 0.95 13.73
C PHE A 73 14.82 0.13 14.99
N HIS A 74 14.42 0.64 16.16
CA HIS A 74 14.70 0.00 17.44
C HIS A 74 13.93 -1.31 17.57
N VAL A 75 12.66 -1.34 17.17
CA VAL A 75 11.85 -2.57 17.19
C VAL A 75 12.43 -3.62 16.25
N LEU A 76 12.84 -3.22 15.05
CA LEU A 76 13.46 -4.13 14.09
C LEU A 76 14.80 -4.70 14.62
N THR A 77 15.60 -3.85 15.28
CA THR A 77 16.86 -4.28 15.90
C THR A 77 16.61 -5.32 16.99
N GLU A 78 15.62 -5.09 17.87
CA GLU A 78 15.31 -6.02 18.95
C GLU A 78 14.65 -7.31 18.45
N THR A 79 13.76 -7.23 17.46
CA THR A 79 13.17 -8.44 16.85
C THR A 79 14.23 -9.32 16.20
N LYS A 80 15.23 -8.72 15.53
CA LYS A 80 16.40 -9.46 15.02
C LYS A 80 17.20 -10.12 16.15
N ARG A 81 17.43 -9.42 17.26
CA ARG A 81 18.12 -9.98 18.44
C ARG A 81 17.36 -11.17 19.04
N LEU A 82 16.04 -11.17 18.93
CA LEU A 82 15.16 -12.26 19.37
C LEU A 82 15.02 -13.39 18.34
N GLY A 83 15.76 -13.36 17.23
CA GLY A 83 15.81 -14.43 16.24
C GLY A 83 14.85 -14.28 15.05
N HIS A 84 14.20 -13.13 14.89
CA HIS A 84 13.40 -12.85 13.69
C HIS A 84 14.29 -12.46 12.50
N ASP A 85 13.91 -12.90 11.31
CA ASP A 85 14.58 -12.50 10.07
C ASP A 85 14.08 -11.12 9.62
N ALA A 86 14.91 -10.10 9.84
CA ALA A 86 14.63 -8.69 9.58
C ALA A 86 14.83 -8.32 8.09
N TRP A 87 14.32 -9.14 7.16
CA TRP A 87 14.48 -8.94 5.72
C TRP A 87 13.61 -7.80 5.18
N PHE A 88 12.51 -7.46 5.87
CA PHE A 88 11.65 -6.33 5.55
C PHE A 88 11.88 -5.19 6.56
N LEU A 89 12.28 -4.02 6.06
CA LEU A 89 12.60 -2.88 6.92
C LEU A 89 11.31 -2.16 7.33
N LEU A 90 10.89 -2.35 8.59
CA LEU A 90 9.84 -1.57 9.23
C LEU A 90 10.46 -0.62 10.26
N GLY A 91 10.22 0.68 10.05
CA GLY A 91 10.57 1.70 11.04
C GLY A 91 9.57 1.76 12.19
N ASP A 92 9.98 2.37 13.30
CA ASP A 92 9.19 2.43 14.52
C ASP A 92 7.89 3.25 14.32
N LYS A 93 7.91 4.31 13.49
CA LYS A 93 6.69 5.08 13.16
C LYS A 93 5.77 4.31 12.20
N ASP A 94 6.33 3.51 11.30
CA ASP A 94 5.61 2.64 10.37
C ASP A 94 4.88 1.54 11.15
N ILE A 95 5.56 0.91 12.12
CA ILE A 95 4.96 -0.07 13.03
C ILE A 95 3.77 0.53 13.78
N ALA A 96 3.86 1.78 14.23
CA ALA A 96 2.73 2.45 14.89
C ALA A 96 1.50 2.57 13.96
N LEU A 97 1.70 2.86 12.67
CA LEU A 97 0.62 2.87 11.68
C LEU A 97 0.03 1.47 11.49
N HIS A 98 0.88 0.46 11.35
CA HIS A 98 0.46 -0.93 11.14
C HIS A 98 -0.27 -1.52 12.35
N LEU A 99 0.12 -1.15 13.57
CA LEU A 99 -0.59 -1.51 14.80
C LEU A 99 -2.01 -0.92 14.82
N LEU A 100 -2.16 0.35 14.46
CA LEU A 100 -3.48 1.00 14.38
C LEU A 100 -4.35 0.40 13.28
N ARG A 101 -3.78 0.12 12.10
CA ARG A 101 -4.45 -0.63 11.03
C ARG A 101 -4.97 -1.95 11.56
N ARG A 102 -4.09 -2.74 12.18
CA ARG A 102 -4.43 -4.06 12.71
C ARG A 102 -5.56 -3.98 13.74
N GLN A 103 -5.46 -3.04 14.68
CA GLN A 103 -6.50 -2.81 15.68
C GLN A 103 -7.87 -2.51 15.06
N MET A 104 -7.92 -1.67 14.03
CA MET A 104 -9.19 -1.31 13.38
C MET A 104 -9.75 -2.45 12.53
N LEU A 105 -8.90 -3.20 11.83
CA LEU A 105 -9.30 -4.40 11.09
C LEU A 105 -9.88 -5.47 12.05
N ASP A 106 -9.21 -5.71 13.18
CA ASP A 106 -9.70 -6.65 14.21
C ASP A 106 -11.02 -6.20 14.84
N ALA A 107 -11.28 -4.89 14.85
CA ALA A 107 -12.57 -4.32 15.27
C ALA A 107 -13.68 -4.44 14.19
N GLY A 108 -13.40 -5.07 13.05
CA GLY A 108 -14.35 -5.32 11.97
C GLY A 108 -14.48 -4.19 10.95
N MET A 109 -13.59 -3.18 10.99
CA MET A 109 -13.55 -2.15 9.96
C MET A 109 -13.01 -2.71 8.65
N SER A 110 -13.58 -2.31 7.51
CA SER A 110 -13.03 -2.69 6.20
C SER A 110 -11.70 -1.98 5.90
N LEU A 111 -10.90 -2.52 4.98
CA LEU A 111 -9.63 -1.91 4.59
C LEU A 111 -9.82 -0.47 4.06
N THR A 112 -10.89 -0.24 3.29
CA THR A 112 -11.32 1.08 2.83
C THR A 112 -11.55 2.04 3.99
N GLY A 113 -12.31 1.61 5.00
CA GLY A 113 -12.56 2.44 6.20
C GLY A 113 -11.27 2.75 6.96
N VAL A 114 -10.40 1.75 7.10
CA VAL A 114 -9.11 1.90 7.78
C VAL A 114 -8.20 2.89 7.05
N ILE A 115 -8.09 2.79 5.73
CA ILE A 115 -7.24 3.68 4.91
C ILE A 115 -7.76 5.12 4.98
N LEU A 116 -9.08 5.32 4.91
CA LEU A 116 -9.68 6.66 5.04
C LEU A 116 -9.41 7.27 6.42
N GLU A 117 -9.50 6.49 7.50
CA GLU A 117 -9.21 6.97 8.85
C GLU A 117 -7.72 7.26 9.06
N LEU A 118 -6.82 6.42 8.52
CA LEU A 118 -5.38 6.67 8.56
C LEU A 118 -5.01 7.92 7.74
N ALA A 119 -5.57 8.08 6.55
CA ALA A 119 -5.42 9.28 5.72
C ALA A 119 -5.79 10.54 6.50
N ARG A 120 -6.96 10.53 7.15
CA ARG A 120 -7.43 11.64 7.99
C ARG A 120 -6.46 11.95 9.15
N ARG A 121 -5.97 10.92 9.86
CA ARG A 121 -5.01 11.09 10.96
C ARG A 121 -3.65 11.62 10.51
N LEU A 122 -3.25 11.30 9.28
CA LEU A 122 -2.04 11.81 8.64
C LEU A 122 -2.23 13.20 8.02
N GLY A 123 -3.43 13.77 8.02
CA GLY A 123 -3.72 15.07 7.41
C GLY A 123 -3.88 15.03 5.89
N VAL A 124 -4.09 13.84 5.31
CA VAL A 124 -4.36 13.69 3.87
C VAL A 124 -5.82 14.01 3.59
N ALA A 125 -6.06 15.07 2.83
CA ALA A 125 -7.41 15.53 2.47
C ALA A 125 -8.00 14.75 1.27
N HIS A 126 -7.15 14.35 0.32
CA HIS A 126 -7.56 13.60 -0.86
C HIS A 126 -8.05 12.20 -0.49
N ARG A 127 -8.99 11.68 -1.28
CA ARG A 127 -9.58 10.37 -1.03
C ARG A 127 -8.67 9.27 -1.58
N VAL A 128 -8.09 8.48 -0.67
CA VAL A 128 -7.27 7.30 -1.00
C VAL A 128 -8.09 6.05 -0.69
N LEU A 129 -8.22 5.16 -1.66
CA LEU A 129 -9.00 3.93 -1.58
C LEU A 129 -8.12 2.73 -1.93
N PRO A 130 -8.25 1.58 -1.25
CA PRO A 130 -7.70 0.33 -1.76
C PRO A 130 -8.51 -0.13 -2.98
N MET A 131 -7.90 -0.87 -3.90
CA MET A 131 -8.62 -1.44 -5.04
C MET A 131 -9.72 -2.44 -4.62
N SER A 132 -9.57 -3.05 -3.44
CA SER A 132 -10.47 -4.08 -2.88
C SER A 132 -10.35 -4.11 -1.36
N ASP A 133 -11.44 -4.45 -0.66
CA ASP A 133 -11.40 -4.74 0.78
C ASP A 133 -10.99 -6.19 1.06
N GLN A 134 -11.24 -7.09 0.10
CA GLN A 134 -10.81 -8.48 0.16
C GLN A 134 -9.31 -8.60 -0.15
N PRO A 135 -8.62 -9.55 0.50
CA PRO A 135 -7.20 -9.79 0.26
C PRO A 135 -6.96 -10.30 -1.17
N VAL A 136 -6.11 -9.58 -1.90
CA VAL A 136 -5.51 -10.03 -3.16
C VAL A 136 -4.01 -10.05 -2.95
N ARG A 137 -3.31 -11.09 -3.40
CA ARG A 137 -1.85 -11.21 -3.26
C ARG A 137 -1.20 -11.54 -4.60
N THR A 138 -0.24 -10.74 -5.01
CA THR A 138 0.63 -11.02 -6.16
C THR A 138 1.59 -12.14 -5.77
N MET A 139 1.42 -13.30 -6.42
CA MET A 139 2.25 -14.49 -6.21
C MET A 139 3.17 -14.69 -7.41
N ILE A 140 4.46 -14.84 -7.15
CA ILE A 140 5.49 -15.10 -8.14
C ILE A 140 5.78 -16.61 -8.18
N LEU A 141 5.64 -17.20 -9.36
CA LEU A 141 5.91 -18.61 -9.58
C LEU A 141 7.40 -18.80 -9.90
N THR A 142 8.08 -19.63 -9.13
CA THR A 142 9.51 -19.95 -9.33
C THR A 142 9.73 -21.46 -9.33
N PRO A 143 10.89 -21.97 -9.80
CA PRO A 143 11.21 -23.39 -9.70
C PRO A 143 11.23 -23.94 -8.25
N GLU A 144 11.45 -23.07 -7.27
CA GLU A 144 11.56 -23.42 -5.85
C GLU A 144 10.21 -23.38 -5.12
N GLY A 145 9.15 -22.92 -5.79
CA GLY A 145 7.83 -22.72 -5.23
C GLY A 145 7.28 -21.33 -5.50
N GLU A 146 6.14 -21.03 -4.88
CA GLU A 146 5.50 -19.72 -4.99
C GLU A 146 5.99 -18.77 -3.89
N LEU A 147 6.25 -17.52 -4.26
CA LEU A 147 6.68 -16.47 -3.36
C LEU A 147 5.67 -15.32 -3.38
N LEU A 148 5.43 -14.70 -2.23
CA LEU A 148 4.79 -13.38 -2.20
C LEU A 148 5.66 -12.38 -2.97
N PHE A 149 5.05 -11.41 -3.63
CA PHE A 149 5.81 -10.41 -4.39
C PHE A 149 6.86 -9.70 -3.53
N GLN A 150 6.55 -9.32 -2.28
CA GLN A 150 7.52 -8.69 -1.39
C GLN A 150 8.68 -9.61 -1.00
N GLU A 151 8.44 -10.92 -0.84
CA GLU A 151 9.53 -11.88 -0.64
C GLU A 151 10.40 -11.98 -1.90
N TYR A 152 9.79 -12.11 -3.08
CA TYR A 152 10.53 -12.15 -4.33
C TYR A 152 11.37 -10.88 -4.57
N PHE A 153 10.75 -9.72 -4.39
CA PHE A 153 11.31 -8.41 -4.74
C PHE A 153 12.31 -7.91 -3.70
N VAL A 154 11.96 -7.97 -2.41
CA VAL A 154 12.79 -7.42 -1.32
C VAL A 154 13.73 -8.46 -0.74
N HIS A 155 13.19 -9.60 -0.28
CA HIS A 155 13.98 -10.61 0.41
C HIS A 155 14.96 -11.30 -0.55
N ARG A 156 14.44 -11.82 -1.66
CA ARG A 156 15.18 -12.59 -2.67
C ARG A 156 15.79 -11.70 -3.77
N ARG A 157 15.58 -10.38 -3.71
CA ARG A 157 16.17 -9.38 -4.62
C ARG A 157 15.99 -9.70 -6.10
N THR A 158 14.86 -10.29 -6.47
CA THR A 158 14.54 -10.73 -7.83
C THR A 158 15.50 -11.76 -8.42
N GLU A 159 16.34 -12.42 -7.59
CA GLU A 159 17.30 -13.43 -8.03
C GLU A 159 16.65 -14.73 -8.53
N PRO A 160 15.57 -15.26 -7.90
CA PRO A 160 14.90 -16.45 -8.42
C PRO A 160 14.34 -16.23 -9.83
N VAL A 161 14.35 -17.28 -10.65
CA VAL A 161 13.79 -17.21 -12.00
C VAL A 161 12.26 -17.13 -11.90
N MET A 162 11.69 -16.06 -12.43
CA MET A 162 10.24 -15.90 -12.55
C MET A 162 9.71 -16.73 -13.73
N LEU A 163 8.92 -17.76 -13.42
CA LEU A 163 8.23 -18.59 -14.41
C LEU A 163 6.86 -18.01 -14.79
N GLY A 164 6.27 -17.22 -13.90
CA GLY A 164 4.96 -16.61 -14.10
C GLY A 164 4.46 -15.89 -12.86
N MET A 165 3.25 -15.37 -12.94
CA MET A 165 2.56 -14.66 -11.86
C MET A 165 1.10 -15.10 -11.80
N ARG A 166 0.54 -15.11 -10.60
CA ARG A 166 -0.91 -15.22 -10.38
C ARG A 166 -1.35 -14.26 -9.28
N LEU A 167 -2.62 -13.90 -9.30
CA LEU A 167 -3.24 -13.06 -8.26
C LEU A 167 -4.08 -13.96 -7.35
N ALA A 168 -3.56 -14.30 -6.16
CA ALA A 168 -4.31 -15.10 -5.19
C ALA A 168 -5.49 -14.28 -4.65
N GLY A 169 -6.71 -14.86 -4.66
CA GLY A 169 -7.92 -14.23 -4.15
C GLY A 169 -8.64 -13.30 -5.13
N ILE A 170 -8.11 -13.09 -6.35
CA ILE A 170 -8.70 -12.14 -7.31
C ILE A 170 -10.11 -12.52 -7.76
N ASP A 171 -10.42 -13.82 -7.86
CA ASP A 171 -11.72 -14.30 -8.33
C ASP A 171 -12.86 -14.00 -7.34
N ASP A 172 -12.52 -13.88 -6.05
CA ASP A 172 -13.46 -13.57 -4.96
C ASP A 172 -13.46 -12.07 -4.60
N ALA A 173 -12.43 -11.34 -5.01
CA ALA A 173 -12.25 -9.93 -4.71
C ALA A 173 -13.21 -9.05 -5.51
N ARG A 174 -13.67 -7.96 -4.90
CA ARG A 174 -14.52 -6.96 -5.57
C ARG A 174 -14.05 -5.56 -5.21
N ALA A 175 -14.13 -4.67 -6.19
CA ALA A 175 -14.03 -3.25 -5.92
C ALA A 175 -15.13 -2.85 -4.92
N SER A 176 -14.76 -2.07 -3.90
CA SER A 176 -15.74 -1.55 -2.95
C SER A 176 -16.67 -0.55 -3.63
N ASP A 177 -17.87 -0.33 -3.07
CA ASP A 177 -18.81 0.69 -3.57
C ASP A 177 -18.15 2.07 -3.66
N ALA A 178 -17.20 2.34 -2.76
CA ALA A 178 -16.39 3.55 -2.76
C ALA A 178 -15.56 3.69 -4.04
N VAL A 179 -14.92 2.60 -4.48
CA VAL A 179 -14.11 2.54 -5.72
C VAL A 179 -15.01 2.64 -6.94
N LEU A 180 -16.09 1.85 -7.00
CA LEU A 180 -17.04 1.86 -8.13
C LEU A 180 -17.65 3.25 -8.32
N SER A 181 -18.12 3.87 -7.23
CA SER A 181 -18.67 5.24 -7.27
C SER A 181 -17.64 6.27 -7.75
N ALA A 182 -16.36 6.09 -7.42
CA ALA A 182 -15.31 7.01 -7.86
C ALA A 182 -15.02 6.87 -9.36
N LEU A 183 -15.05 5.64 -9.88
CA LEU A 183 -14.89 5.37 -11.31
C LEU A 183 -16.09 5.87 -12.12
N ASP A 184 -17.31 5.60 -11.66
CA ASP A 184 -18.55 6.04 -12.33
C ASP A 184 -18.68 7.57 -12.37
N ALA A 185 -18.19 8.26 -11.33
CA ALA A 185 -18.23 9.72 -11.25
C ALA A 185 -17.05 10.42 -11.95
N ALA A 186 -16.08 9.68 -12.47
CA ALA A 186 -14.87 10.26 -13.06
C ALA A 186 -15.13 10.75 -14.49
N ASP A 187 -14.67 11.97 -14.78
CA ASP A 187 -14.59 12.50 -16.15
C ASP A 187 -13.36 11.91 -16.88
N ALA A 188 -12.34 11.49 -16.12
CA ALA A 188 -11.16 10.81 -16.64
C ALA A 188 -10.60 9.79 -15.64
N VAL A 189 -10.13 8.66 -16.17
CA VAL A 189 -9.36 7.65 -15.44
C VAL A 189 -7.91 7.75 -15.88
N ILE A 190 -6.99 7.93 -14.93
CA ILE A 190 -5.56 7.99 -15.18
C ILE A 190 -4.92 6.72 -14.63
N PHE A 191 -4.23 5.99 -15.50
CA PHE A 191 -3.31 4.93 -15.09
C PHE A 191 -1.96 5.58 -14.82
N CYS A 192 -1.54 5.60 -13.56
CA CYS A 192 -0.24 6.15 -13.22
C CYS A 192 0.90 5.28 -13.78
N PRO A 193 2.09 5.87 -14.07
CA PRO A 193 3.25 5.14 -14.56
C PRO A 193 3.93 4.40 -13.40
N SER A 194 3.30 3.32 -12.96
CA SER A 194 3.71 2.44 -11.87
C SER A 194 4.92 1.59 -12.21
#